data_AF-A0A2G6CMI3-F1
#
_entry.id   AF-A0A2G6CMI3-F1
#
_cell.length_a   1.000
_cell.length_b   1.000
_cell.length_c   1.000
_cell.angle_alpha   90.00
_cell.angle_beta   90.00
_cell.angle_gamma   90.00
#
_symmetry.space_group_name_H-M   'P 1'
#
loop_
_entity.id
_entity.type
_entity.pdbx_description
1 polymer ?
#
loop_
_entity_poly.entity_id
_entity_poly.type
_entity_poly.pdbx_seq_one_letter_code
_entity_poly.pdbx_strand_id
1 'polypeptide(L)'
;MRAAVSLAFLCLFTSPGCGGRTIAQDSDSSPVASDSSPVASDSSPVADGGFAIRDLRVPSFDLGVTYKVDFWLVKGVINGQPVHSNGPPAKVRFGEPIQGTVTFEIDKIMGRPGQHFLVLVPSWGDHESSYQFQARDVPMGKSTHTVEFTFLPPPQKGSVRLIFSETMLGVHPAKQASLTSWWAMIAPSWNDGNDMADLSTPVLDACEGVGSCLCPYTNTSGAIADDFCSLKHLKVEVD
;
A
#
# COMPACT_ATOMS: atom_id res chain seq x y z
N MET A 1 38.79 12.71 -19.40
CA MET A 1 39.23 11.35 -19.05
C MET A 1 38.14 10.71 -18.22
N ARG A 2 37.36 9.80 -18.84
CA ARG A 2 36.32 9.00 -18.19
C ARG A 2 36.88 7.59 -18.01
N ALA A 3 36.94 7.10 -16.78
CA ALA A 3 37.28 5.71 -16.50
C ALA A 3 35.98 4.95 -16.23
N ALA A 4 35.67 4.01 -17.13
CA ALA A 4 34.63 3.02 -16.96
C ALA A 4 35.21 1.84 -16.15
N VAL A 5 34.50 1.38 -15.13
CA VAL A 5 34.81 0.14 -14.42
C VAL A 5 33.85 -0.93 -14.92
N SER A 6 34.41 -1.89 -15.64
CA SER A 6 33.75 -3.09 -16.15
C SER A 6 33.92 -4.20 -15.11
N LEU A 7 32.83 -4.74 -14.58
CA LEU A 7 32.85 -5.92 -13.70
C LEU A 7 32.58 -7.17 -14.56
N ALA A 8 33.59 -8.01 -14.73
CA ALA A 8 33.47 -9.34 -15.31
C ALA A 8 33.20 -10.37 -14.20
N PHE A 9 32.14 -11.15 -14.33
CA PHE A 9 31.84 -12.30 -13.46
C PHE A 9 32.54 -13.55 -14.00
N LEU A 10 33.36 -14.16 -13.14
CA LEU A 10 34.10 -15.39 -13.37
C LEU A 10 33.24 -16.58 -12.93
N CYS A 11 32.77 -17.42 -13.86
CA CYS A 11 32.19 -18.73 -13.54
C CYS A 11 33.28 -19.79 -13.60
N LEU A 12 33.58 -20.40 -12.44
CA LEU A 12 34.37 -21.62 -12.30
C LEU A 12 33.41 -22.79 -12.06
N PHE A 13 33.30 -23.71 -13.02
CA PHE A 13 32.79 -25.06 -12.80
C PHE A 13 33.82 -26.05 -13.36
N THR A 14 34.33 -26.92 -12.49
CA THR A 14 35.14 -28.08 -12.86
C THR A 14 34.52 -29.33 -12.24
N SER A 15 34.12 -30.29 -13.08
CA SER A 15 33.96 -31.68 -12.67
C SER A 15 34.16 -32.60 -13.89
N PRO A 16 35.04 -33.62 -13.82
CA PRO A 16 35.11 -34.68 -14.83
C PRO A 16 34.73 -36.05 -14.23
N GLY A 17 34.16 -36.94 -15.05
CA GLY A 17 34.17 -38.38 -14.74
C GLY A 17 33.12 -39.24 -15.44
N CYS A 18 33.45 -39.71 -16.64
CA CYS A 18 32.77 -40.82 -17.35
C CYS A 18 33.02 -42.19 -16.68
N GLY A 19 32.05 -43.10 -16.80
CA GLY A 19 32.23 -44.55 -16.62
C GLY A 19 30.94 -45.32 -16.91
N GLY A 20 30.86 -46.00 -18.06
CA GLY A 20 29.66 -46.70 -18.53
C GLY A 20 29.54 -48.17 -18.08
N ARG A 21 28.35 -48.75 -18.33
CA ARG A 21 28.15 -50.18 -18.64
C ARG A 21 26.75 -50.42 -19.23
N THR A 22 26.70 -51.31 -20.22
CA THR A 22 25.54 -51.69 -21.06
C THR A 22 24.99 -53.07 -20.63
N ILE A 23 23.83 -53.44 -21.21
CA ILE A 23 23.15 -54.76 -21.32
C ILE A 23 21.98 -54.89 -20.32
N ALA A 24 20.73 -55.29 -20.64
CA ALA A 24 20.10 -55.91 -21.81
C ALA A 24 18.64 -55.43 -21.97
N GLN A 25 18.15 -55.61 -23.19
CA GLN A 25 16.77 -55.53 -23.67
C GLN A 25 16.08 -56.88 -23.40
N ASP A 26 14.85 -56.88 -22.88
CA ASP A 26 13.88 -57.94 -23.11
C ASP A 26 12.46 -57.36 -23.13
N SER A 27 11.73 -57.77 -24.15
CA SER A 27 10.34 -57.46 -24.44
C SER A 27 9.44 -58.48 -23.74
N ASP A 28 8.30 -58.08 -23.18
CA ASP A 28 7.00 -58.66 -23.55
C ASP A 28 5.80 -58.14 -22.73
N SER A 29 4.81 -57.68 -23.49
CA SER A 29 3.38 -58.08 -23.42
C SER A 29 2.60 -57.98 -22.09
N SER A 30 1.58 -57.10 -22.10
CA SER A 30 0.51 -56.94 -21.10
C SER A 30 -0.37 -58.18 -20.94
N PRO A 31 -1.17 -58.25 -19.85
CA PRO A 31 -2.61 -58.15 -20.07
C PRO A 31 -3.39 -57.32 -19.03
N VAL A 32 -4.58 -56.95 -19.49
CA VAL A 32 -5.67 -56.20 -18.87
C VAL A 32 -6.16 -56.82 -17.56
N ALA A 33 -6.34 -55.99 -16.53
CA ALA A 33 -7.25 -56.25 -15.44
C ALA A 33 -8.10 -55.01 -15.18
N SER A 34 -9.40 -55.17 -15.39
CA SER A 34 -10.46 -54.23 -15.08
C SER A 34 -10.54 -54.01 -13.58
N ASP A 35 -10.50 -52.76 -13.13
CA ASP A 35 -10.94 -52.42 -11.78
C ASP A 35 -11.82 -51.15 -11.81
N SER A 36 -13.07 -51.37 -11.46
CA SER A 36 -14.12 -50.38 -11.40
C SER A 36 -13.92 -49.50 -10.16
N SER A 37 -13.44 -48.27 -10.35
CA SER A 37 -13.41 -47.27 -9.27
C SER A 37 -14.78 -46.58 -9.17
N PRO A 38 -15.32 -46.35 -7.96
CA PRO A 38 -16.59 -45.65 -7.78
C PRO A 38 -16.46 -44.17 -8.18
N VAL A 39 -17.47 -43.68 -8.90
CA VAL A 39 -17.62 -42.26 -9.25
C VAL A 39 -17.85 -41.48 -7.95
N ALA A 40 -16.84 -40.76 -7.47
CA ALA A 40 -17.03 -39.70 -6.51
C ALA A 40 -17.68 -38.51 -7.25
N SER A 41 -18.90 -38.16 -6.84
CA SER A 41 -19.56 -36.92 -7.24
C SER A 41 -18.77 -35.75 -6.66
N ASP A 42 -17.84 -35.22 -7.46
CA ASP A 42 -17.06 -34.05 -7.09
C ASP A 42 -17.91 -32.80 -7.34
N SER A 43 -18.71 -32.46 -6.34
CA SER A 43 -19.31 -31.13 -6.23
C SER A 43 -18.17 -30.15 -5.94
N SER A 44 -17.56 -29.61 -6.99
CA SER A 44 -16.60 -28.52 -6.83
C SER A 44 -17.29 -27.35 -6.12
N PRO A 45 -16.81 -26.91 -4.94
CA PRO A 45 -17.25 -25.62 -4.43
C PRO A 45 -16.76 -24.54 -5.40
N VAL A 46 -17.68 -23.68 -5.81
CA VAL A 46 -17.38 -22.44 -6.51
C VAL A 46 -16.30 -21.71 -5.72
N ALA A 47 -15.13 -21.52 -6.32
CA ALA A 47 -14.09 -20.68 -5.75
C ALA A 47 -14.60 -19.23 -5.78
N ASP A 48 -15.18 -18.78 -4.67
CA ASP A 48 -15.24 -17.36 -4.37
C ASP A 48 -13.79 -16.85 -4.34
N GLY A 49 -13.46 -16.03 -5.32
CA GLY A 49 -12.13 -15.46 -5.58
C GLY A 49 -11.68 -14.45 -4.54
N GLY A 50 -11.70 -14.83 -3.26
CA GLY A 50 -10.99 -14.13 -2.20
C GLY A 50 -9.49 -14.37 -2.39
N PHE A 51 -8.79 -13.42 -3.02
CA PHE A 51 -7.34 -13.36 -2.95
C PHE A 51 -6.93 -13.38 -1.47
N ALA A 52 -6.28 -14.46 -1.04
CA ALA A 52 -5.72 -14.54 0.29
C ALA A 52 -4.53 -13.56 0.37
N ILE A 53 -4.80 -12.32 0.76
CA ILE A 53 -3.79 -11.30 1.09
C ILE A 53 -3.17 -11.69 2.45
N ARG A 54 -2.41 -12.77 2.49
CA ARG A 54 -1.55 -13.13 3.64
C ARG A 54 -0.07 -13.14 3.31
N ASP A 55 0.28 -12.94 2.05
CA ASP A 55 1.68 -12.98 1.60
C ASP A 55 2.01 -11.90 0.57
N LEU A 56 1.37 -10.72 0.68
CA LEU A 56 1.89 -9.53 0.02
C LEU A 56 3.15 -9.06 0.79
N ARG A 57 4.26 -9.78 0.63
CA ARG A 57 5.57 -9.14 0.65
C ARG A 57 5.57 -8.21 -0.55
N VAL A 58 5.08 -7.00 -0.35
CA VAL A 58 5.43 -5.90 -1.23
C VAL A 58 6.96 -5.90 -1.22
N PRO A 59 7.63 -6.08 -2.36
CA PRO A 59 9.09 -6.13 -2.37
C PRO A 59 9.56 -4.80 -1.84
N SER A 60 10.01 -4.78 -0.57
CA SER A 60 10.76 -3.69 0.00
C SER A 60 11.81 -3.35 -1.04
N PHE A 61 11.89 -2.08 -1.45
CA PHE A 61 13.05 -1.61 -2.20
C PHE A 61 14.27 -2.10 -1.42
N ASP A 62 14.99 -3.10 -1.95
CA ASP A 62 16.07 -3.77 -1.24
C ASP A 62 17.29 -2.85 -1.25
N LEU A 63 17.20 -1.81 -0.42
CA LEU A 63 18.29 -0.93 -0.04
C LEU A 63 19.07 -1.54 1.15
N GLY A 64 18.86 -2.82 1.48
CA GLY A 64 19.39 -3.45 2.68
C GLY A 64 18.86 -2.84 3.99
N VAL A 65 17.78 -2.05 3.93
CA VAL A 65 17.09 -1.46 5.08
C VAL A 65 15.61 -1.80 5.03
N THR A 66 15.10 -2.39 6.10
CA THR A 66 13.65 -2.57 6.28
C THR A 66 13.03 -1.19 6.44
N TYR A 67 12.29 -0.72 5.43
CA TYR A 67 11.35 0.40 5.56
C TYR A 67 9.98 -0.20 5.83
N LYS A 68 9.43 0.07 7.01
CA LYS A 68 8.08 -0.35 7.38
C LYS A 68 7.46 0.72 8.25
N VAL A 69 6.29 1.20 7.85
CA VAL A 69 5.48 2.09 8.67
C VAL A 69 4.10 1.47 8.77
N ASP A 70 3.83 0.90 9.93
CA ASP A 70 2.49 0.43 10.26
C ASP A 70 1.71 1.55 10.92
N PHE A 71 0.44 1.65 10.57
CA PHE A 71 -0.44 2.72 10.98
C PHE A 71 -1.74 2.11 11.52
N TRP A 72 -2.15 2.42 12.75
CA TRP A 72 -3.38 1.89 13.32
C TRP A 72 -4.20 2.99 13.98
N LEU A 73 -5.49 3.07 13.65
CA LEU A 73 -6.43 3.92 14.38
C LEU A 73 -6.66 3.33 15.76
N VAL A 74 -6.31 4.09 16.80
CA VAL A 74 -6.58 3.74 18.19
C VAL A 74 -7.98 4.18 18.59
N LYS A 75 -8.33 5.42 18.24
CA LYS A 75 -9.64 6.01 18.49
C LYS A 75 -9.84 7.23 17.58
N GLY A 76 -11.07 7.63 17.36
CA GLY A 76 -11.35 8.92 16.76
C GLY A 76 -12.78 9.36 16.97
N VAL A 77 -13.04 10.62 16.65
CA VAL A 77 -14.36 11.25 16.66
C VAL A 77 -14.49 12.10 15.40
N ILE A 78 -15.59 11.96 14.66
CA ILE A 78 -15.98 12.80 13.52
C ILE A 78 -17.35 13.39 13.82
N ASN A 79 -17.47 14.72 13.83
CA ASN A 79 -18.70 15.45 14.14
C ASN A 79 -19.43 14.91 15.39
N GLY A 80 -18.68 14.55 16.44
CA GLY A 80 -19.20 14.00 17.70
C GLY A 80 -19.46 12.48 17.70
N GLN A 81 -19.30 11.79 16.57
CA GLN A 81 -19.48 10.34 16.48
C GLN A 81 -18.14 9.59 16.61
N PRO A 82 -18.05 8.55 17.45
CA PRO A 82 -16.86 7.73 17.52
C PRO A 82 -16.62 6.99 16.20
N VAL A 83 -15.36 6.86 15.79
CA VAL A 83 -14.95 6.13 14.59
C VAL A 83 -13.92 5.05 14.91
N HIS A 84 -13.99 3.97 14.14
CA HIS A 84 -13.15 2.77 14.26
C HIS A 84 -12.78 2.28 12.85
N SER A 85 -11.60 1.66 12.66
CA SER A 85 -11.15 1.22 11.32
C SER A 85 -12.16 0.30 10.62
N ASN A 86 -12.74 -0.64 11.37
CA ASN A 86 -13.73 -1.60 10.86
C ASN A 86 -15.17 -1.23 11.25
N GLY A 87 -15.40 0.01 11.67
CA GLY A 87 -16.71 0.49 12.10
C GLY A 87 -17.61 0.92 10.93
N PRO A 88 -18.91 1.17 11.20
CA PRO A 88 -19.73 1.86 10.22
C PRO A 88 -19.15 3.26 9.93
N PRO A 89 -19.41 3.82 8.73
CA PRO A 89 -19.03 5.20 8.42
C PRO A 89 -19.65 6.20 9.42
N ALA A 90 -18.92 7.29 9.71
CA ALA A 90 -19.52 8.41 10.40
C ALA A 90 -20.57 9.08 9.50
N LYS A 91 -21.68 9.55 10.05
CA LYS A 91 -22.71 10.25 9.27
C LYS A 91 -22.61 11.75 9.47
N VAL A 92 -22.60 12.53 8.40
CA VAL A 92 -22.53 13.99 8.49
C VAL A 92 -23.62 14.59 7.63
N ARG A 93 -24.32 15.57 8.16
CA ARG A 93 -25.37 16.24 7.41
C ARG A 93 -24.76 17.01 6.23
N PHE A 94 -25.40 16.91 5.08
CA PHE A 94 -25.00 17.65 3.89
C PHE A 94 -24.95 19.16 4.15
N GLY A 95 -23.85 19.78 3.72
CA GLY A 95 -23.56 21.20 3.93
C GLY A 95 -22.89 21.52 5.27
N GLU A 96 -22.70 20.55 6.17
CA GLU A 96 -21.93 20.74 7.39
C GLU A 96 -20.44 20.42 7.18
N PRO A 97 -19.52 21.19 7.80
CA PRO A 97 -18.09 20.85 7.79
C PRO A 97 -17.85 19.47 8.39
N ILE A 98 -16.86 18.75 7.86
CA ILE A 98 -16.40 17.48 8.43
C ILE A 98 -15.18 17.79 9.30
N GLN A 99 -15.33 17.60 10.62
CA GLN A 99 -14.31 17.95 11.60
C GLN A 99 -14.18 16.88 12.67
N GLY A 100 -13.01 16.78 13.27
CA GLY A 100 -12.77 15.73 14.24
C GLY A 100 -11.37 15.65 14.77
N THR A 101 -11.18 14.60 15.56
CA THR A 101 -9.90 14.25 16.18
C THR A 101 -9.72 12.75 16.08
N VAL A 102 -8.57 12.31 15.59
CA VAL A 102 -8.21 10.89 15.48
C VAL A 102 -6.86 10.66 16.12
N THR A 103 -6.69 9.52 16.77
CA THR A 103 -5.44 9.10 17.39
C THR A 103 -4.95 7.84 16.70
N PHE A 104 -3.70 7.87 16.24
CA PHE A 104 -3.04 6.73 15.61
C PHE A 104 -1.89 6.22 16.48
N GLU A 105 -1.71 4.90 16.50
CA GLU A 105 -0.42 4.27 16.80
C GLU A 105 0.33 4.11 15.49
N ILE A 106 1.61 4.48 15.48
CA ILE A 106 2.49 4.34 14.33
C ILE A 106 3.70 3.56 14.80
N ASP A 107 3.98 2.40 14.18
CA ASP A 107 5.21 1.65 14.38
C ASP A 107 6.10 1.81 13.17
N LYS A 108 7.21 2.52 13.37
CA LYS A 108 8.06 3.01 12.31
C LYS A 108 9.43 2.35 12.41
N ILE A 109 9.74 1.49 11.45
CA ILE A 109 11.02 0.79 11.34
C ILE A 109 11.72 1.32 10.09
N MET A 110 12.81 2.06 10.28
CA MET A 110 13.67 2.50 9.18
C MET A 110 15.13 2.47 9.59
N GLY A 111 16.02 2.28 8.60
CA GLY A 111 17.46 2.29 8.81
C GLY A 111 18.09 3.68 9.03
N ARG A 112 17.31 4.77 9.02
CA ARG A 112 17.82 6.15 9.19
C ARG A 112 16.86 7.03 10.00
N PRO A 113 17.39 7.91 10.87
CA PRO A 113 16.59 8.96 11.49
C PRO A 113 16.17 9.99 10.43
N GLY A 114 14.94 10.46 10.53
CA GLY A 114 14.37 11.54 9.73
C GLY A 114 13.16 12.08 10.48
N GLN A 115 12.83 13.36 10.28
CA GLN A 115 11.53 13.86 10.75
C GLN A 115 10.45 13.35 9.82
N HIS A 116 9.26 13.07 10.33
CA HIS A 116 8.15 12.56 9.53
C HIS A 116 6.91 13.36 9.87
N PHE A 117 5.96 13.44 8.94
CA PHE A 117 4.76 14.25 9.08
C PHE A 117 3.53 13.42 8.75
N LEU A 118 2.40 13.83 9.29
CA LEU A 118 1.11 13.27 8.92
C LEU A 118 0.44 14.21 7.92
N VAL A 119 0.02 13.65 6.78
CA VAL A 119 -0.71 14.33 5.72
C VAL A 119 -2.12 13.78 5.68
N LEU A 120 -3.10 14.68 5.66
CA LEU A 120 -4.52 14.39 5.63
C LEU A 120 -5.14 14.96 4.37
N VAL A 121 -5.83 14.10 3.63
CA VAL A 121 -6.45 14.44 2.35
C VAL A 121 -7.91 13.96 2.36
N PRO A 122 -8.90 14.85 2.21
CA PRO A 122 -10.27 14.47 1.90
C PRO A 122 -10.36 14.01 0.43
N SER A 123 -11.24 13.06 0.14
CA SER A 123 -11.54 12.61 -1.23
C SER A 123 -12.42 13.60 -2.02
N TRP A 124 -12.44 14.87 -1.62
CA TRP A 124 -13.26 15.93 -2.21
C TRP A 124 -12.58 17.28 -2.07
N GLY A 125 -13.06 18.25 -2.86
CA GLY A 125 -12.49 19.59 -2.91
C GLY A 125 -11.37 19.68 -3.95
N ASP A 126 -10.70 20.82 -3.98
CA ASP A 126 -9.56 21.05 -4.85
C ASP A 126 -8.32 20.36 -4.27
N HIS A 127 -7.69 19.45 -5.02
CA HIS A 127 -6.60 18.61 -4.51
C HIS A 127 -5.37 19.43 -4.10
N GLU A 128 -5.11 20.55 -4.77
CA GLU A 128 -3.93 21.39 -4.50
C GLU A 128 -4.03 22.16 -3.17
N SER A 129 -5.24 22.33 -2.65
CA SER A 129 -5.51 23.19 -1.50
C SER A 129 -6.28 22.50 -0.38
N SER A 130 -6.96 21.39 -0.67
CA SER A 130 -7.76 20.62 0.26
C SER A 130 -6.92 19.53 0.89
N TYR A 131 -5.82 19.89 1.56
CA TYR A 131 -5.09 18.95 2.42
C TYR A 131 -4.57 19.66 3.67
N GLN A 132 -4.38 18.89 4.72
CA GLN A 132 -3.77 19.37 5.97
C GLN A 132 -2.51 18.55 6.25
N PHE A 133 -1.59 19.13 7.00
CA PHE A 133 -0.46 18.38 7.51
C PHE A 133 -0.15 18.79 8.94
N GLN A 134 0.33 17.84 9.72
CA GLN A 134 0.85 18.09 11.05
C GLN A 134 2.36 17.93 11.04
N ALA A 135 3.05 19.06 11.27
CA ALA A 135 4.49 19.11 11.40
C ALA A 135 4.97 18.55 12.75
N ARG A 136 4.70 17.26 13.02
CA ARG A 136 5.12 16.57 14.23
C ARG A 136 5.94 15.34 13.86
N ASP A 137 7.19 15.31 14.34
CA ASP A 137 8.08 14.18 14.12
C ASP A 137 7.46 12.87 14.62
N VAL A 138 7.35 11.89 13.72
CA VAL A 138 7.02 10.50 14.05
C VAL A 138 8.34 9.75 14.30
N PRO A 139 8.70 9.48 15.57
CA PRO A 139 9.97 8.86 15.91
C PRO A 139 10.03 7.40 15.46
N MET A 140 11.24 6.83 15.48
CA MET A 140 11.45 5.39 15.29
C MET A 140 10.79 4.56 16.39
N GLY A 141 10.34 3.37 16.01
CA GLY A 141 9.55 2.47 16.84
C GLY A 141 8.10 2.92 16.98
N LYS A 142 7.46 2.44 18.05
CA LYS A 142 6.07 2.73 18.35
C LYS A 142 5.89 4.13 18.93
N SER A 143 4.94 4.87 18.38
CA SER A 143 4.53 6.18 18.88
C SER A 143 3.04 6.41 18.69
N THR A 144 2.48 7.36 19.44
CA THR A 144 1.06 7.72 19.37
C THR A 144 0.91 9.17 18.98
N HIS A 145 0.06 9.46 17.99
CA HIS A 145 -0.16 10.79 17.45
C HIS A 145 -1.65 11.09 17.37
N THR A 146 -2.04 12.25 17.88
CA THR A 146 -3.42 12.75 17.78
C THR A 146 -3.46 13.86 16.75
N VAL A 147 -4.32 13.69 15.75
CA VAL A 147 -4.54 14.61 14.66
C VAL A 147 -5.92 15.23 14.79
N GLU A 148 -5.96 16.56 14.73
CA GLU A 148 -7.18 17.35 14.62
C GLU A 148 -7.31 17.81 13.17
N PHE A 149 -8.55 17.85 12.67
CA PHE A 149 -8.83 18.29 11.31
C PHE A 149 -10.18 18.98 11.21
N THR A 150 -10.32 19.78 10.15
CA THR A 150 -11.58 20.42 9.77
C THR A 150 -11.54 20.68 8.27
N PHE A 151 -12.47 20.09 7.54
CA PHE A 151 -12.61 20.27 6.10
C PHE A 151 -13.94 20.94 5.77
N LEU A 152 -13.94 21.70 4.68
CA LEU A 152 -15.17 22.24 4.11
C LEU A 152 -16.12 21.08 3.72
N PRO A 153 -17.43 21.31 3.74
CA PRO A 153 -18.40 20.28 3.37
C PRO A 153 -18.15 19.73 1.96
N PRO A 154 -18.37 18.42 1.72
CA PRO A 154 -18.39 17.87 0.38
C PRO A 154 -19.44 18.56 -0.51
N PRO A 155 -19.17 18.76 -1.81
CA PRO A 155 -20.09 19.46 -2.71
C PRO A 155 -21.33 18.63 -3.05
N GLN A 156 -21.33 17.33 -2.74
CA GLN A 156 -22.41 16.40 -3.03
C GLN A 156 -22.62 15.44 -1.86
N LYS A 157 -23.84 14.88 -1.76
CA LYS A 157 -24.17 13.79 -0.84
C LYS A 157 -23.51 12.49 -1.28
N GLY A 158 -23.33 11.57 -0.34
CA GLY A 158 -22.82 10.23 -0.57
C GLY A 158 -21.58 9.89 0.26
N SER A 159 -20.92 8.80 -0.11
CA SER A 159 -19.76 8.28 0.59
C SER A 159 -18.50 9.04 0.19
N VAL A 160 -17.83 9.62 1.18
CA VAL A 160 -16.53 10.28 1.04
C VAL A 160 -15.51 9.68 2.01
N ARG A 161 -14.23 9.96 1.80
CA ARG A 161 -13.14 9.44 2.62
C ARG A 161 -12.24 10.55 3.14
N LEU A 162 -11.78 10.39 4.37
CA LEU A 162 -10.62 11.10 4.91
C LEU A 162 -9.43 10.16 4.86
N ILE A 163 -8.36 10.53 4.18
CA ILE A 163 -7.19 9.70 3.93
C ILE A 163 -6.00 10.30 4.69
N PHE A 164 -5.31 9.46 5.43
CA PHE A 164 -4.22 9.79 6.33
C PHE A 164 -2.98 9.07 5.83
N SER A 165 -1.88 9.77 5.67
CA SER A 165 -0.61 9.16 5.27
C SER A 165 0.54 9.76 6.05
N GLU A 166 1.57 8.95 6.24
CA GLU A 166 2.84 9.35 6.82
C GLU A 166 3.80 9.71 5.66
N THR A 167 4.52 10.83 5.78
CA THR A 167 5.56 11.23 4.84
C THR A 167 6.87 11.66 5.53
N MET A 168 8.00 11.27 4.93
CA MET A 168 9.34 11.64 5.41
C MET A 168 9.68 13.12 5.13
N LEU A 169 10.44 13.74 6.03
CA LEU A 169 11.05 15.06 5.88
C LEU A 169 11.98 15.07 4.67
N GLY A 170 11.73 16.02 3.76
CA GLY A 170 12.34 16.08 2.43
C GLY A 170 11.33 15.80 1.33
N VAL A 171 10.26 15.07 1.64
CA VAL A 171 9.03 15.04 0.84
C VAL A 171 8.14 16.17 1.33
N HIS A 172 7.87 17.14 0.47
CA HIS A 172 6.94 18.22 0.79
C HIS A 172 5.53 17.62 0.97
N PRO A 173 4.72 18.02 1.98
CA PRO A 173 3.38 17.46 2.19
C PRO A 173 2.50 17.45 0.93
N ALA A 174 2.61 18.51 0.13
CA ALA A 174 1.97 18.60 -1.19
C ALA A 174 2.32 17.43 -2.12
N LYS A 175 3.60 17.03 -2.19
CA LYS A 175 4.04 15.89 -3.01
C LYS A 175 3.48 14.56 -2.49
N GLN A 176 3.31 14.43 -1.17
CA GLN A 176 2.65 13.24 -0.63
C GLN A 176 1.17 13.24 -1.01
N ALA A 177 0.47 14.35 -0.79
CA ALA A 177 -0.95 14.50 -1.13
C ALA A 177 -1.22 14.27 -2.63
N SER A 178 -0.28 14.67 -3.49
CA SER A 178 -0.36 14.52 -4.94
C SER A 178 0.27 13.23 -5.48
N LEU A 179 0.70 12.32 -4.58
CA LEU A 179 1.49 11.13 -4.89
C LEU A 179 2.59 11.37 -5.95
N THR A 180 3.33 12.46 -5.77
CA THR A 180 4.46 12.80 -6.62
C THR A 180 5.76 12.35 -5.99
N SER A 181 6.52 11.54 -6.73
CA SER A 181 7.74 10.93 -6.22
C SER A 181 8.78 11.97 -5.77
N TRP A 182 9.31 11.77 -4.57
CA TRP A 182 10.08 12.80 -3.87
C TRP A 182 11.46 13.07 -4.48
N TRP A 183 12.11 12.04 -5.02
CA TRP A 183 13.40 12.15 -5.71
C TRP A 183 13.29 12.71 -7.12
N ALA A 184 12.10 12.71 -7.69
CA ALA A 184 11.93 12.94 -9.11
C ALA A 184 11.53 14.39 -9.39
N MET A 185 10.43 14.90 -8.85
CA MET A 185 9.90 16.17 -9.33
C MET A 185 10.30 17.35 -8.45
N ILE A 186 10.53 18.52 -9.06
CA ILE A 186 10.78 19.78 -8.34
C ILE A 186 9.48 20.26 -7.65
N ALA A 187 8.32 20.03 -8.28
CA ALA A 187 7.00 20.43 -7.81
C ALA A 187 6.04 19.22 -7.75
N PRO A 188 4.96 19.29 -6.93
CA PRO A 188 3.84 18.34 -6.99
C PRO A 188 3.20 18.32 -8.38
N SER A 189 2.81 17.14 -8.86
CA SER A 189 1.92 16.91 -10.00
C SER A 189 0.52 16.68 -9.45
N TRP A 190 -0.42 17.55 -9.78
CA TRP A 190 -1.79 17.49 -9.29
C TRP A 190 -2.76 17.17 -10.42
N ASN A 191 -3.92 16.62 -10.05
CA ASN A 191 -5.04 16.34 -10.95
C ASN A 191 -4.65 15.43 -12.14
N ASP A 192 -3.67 14.56 -11.96
CA ASP A 192 -3.22 13.58 -12.96
C ASP A 192 -3.91 12.20 -12.83
N GLY A 193 -4.88 12.12 -11.91
CA GLY A 193 -5.63 10.91 -11.59
C GLY A 193 -4.95 10.00 -10.56
N ASN A 194 -3.79 10.40 -10.03
CA ASN A 194 -3.06 9.66 -9.02
C ASN A 194 -2.99 10.37 -7.67
N ASP A 195 -3.63 11.52 -7.49
CA ASP A 195 -3.64 12.21 -6.20
C ASP A 195 -4.19 11.27 -5.11
N MET A 196 -3.77 11.45 -3.86
CA MET A 196 -4.31 10.66 -2.74
C MET A 196 -5.84 10.71 -2.70
N ALA A 197 -6.43 11.87 -3.03
CA ALA A 197 -7.87 12.08 -3.09
C ALA A 197 -8.58 11.19 -4.13
N ASP A 198 -7.89 10.80 -5.20
CA ASP A 198 -8.42 10.01 -6.33
C ASP A 198 -8.24 8.50 -6.15
N LEU A 199 -7.56 8.06 -5.08
CA LEU A 199 -7.29 6.65 -4.85
C LEU A 199 -8.58 5.82 -4.77
N SER A 200 -8.64 4.80 -5.62
CA SER A 200 -9.80 3.91 -5.68
C SER A 200 -10.00 3.12 -4.38
N THR A 201 -11.24 2.72 -4.11
CA THR A 201 -11.58 1.87 -2.95
C THR A 201 -10.73 0.60 -2.86
N PRO A 202 -10.48 -0.16 -3.95
CA PRO A 202 -9.60 -1.33 -3.88
C PRO A 202 -8.16 -1.02 -3.41
N VAL A 203 -7.58 0.11 -3.83
CA VAL A 203 -6.24 0.52 -3.38
C VAL A 203 -6.28 0.83 -1.89
N LEU A 204 -7.21 1.68 -1.48
CA LEU A 204 -7.37 2.11 -0.09
C LEU A 204 -7.62 0.93 0.86
N ASP A 205 -8.53 0.02 0.49
CA ASP A 205 -8.87 -1.15 1.30
C ASP A 205 -7.69 -2.15 1.37
N ALA A 206 -6.86 -2.26 0.32
CA ALA A 206 -5.63 -3.06 0.35
C ALA A 206 -4.60 -2.51 1.37
N CYS A 207 -4.44 -1.18 1.44
CA CYS A 207 -3.60 -0.53 2.44
C CYS A 207 -4.15 -0.70 3.86
N GLU A 208 -5.47 -0.73 4.02
CA GLU A 208 -6.10 -0.91 5.32
C GLU A 208 -5.78 -2.29 5.93
N GLY A 209 -5.75 -3.35 5.14
CA GLY A 209 -5.47 -4.71 5.62
C GLY A 209 -4.02 -4.95 6.06
N VAL A 210 -3.05 -4.29 5.41
CA VAL A 210 -1.62 -4.58 5.58
C VAL A 210 -0.87 -3.44 6.30
N GLY A 211 -1.47 -2.25 6.41
CA GLY A 211 -0.84 -1.05 7.01
C GLY A 211 0.03 -0.25 6.03
N SER A 212 0.40 -0.86 4.90
CA SER A 212 1.11 -0.25 3.78
C SER A 212 0.71 -0.94 2.47
N CYS A 213 0.90 -0.25 1.35
CA CYS A 213 0.54 -0.70 0.01
C CYS A 213 1.41 -0.02 -1.04
N LEU A 214 1.16 -0.36 -2.30
CA LEU A 214 1.71 0.35 -3.45
C LEU A 214 0.71 1.41 -3.94
N CYS A 215 1.20 2.63 -4.11
CA CYS A 215 0.45 3.75 -4.70
C CYS A 215 1.08 4.14 -6.03
N PRO A 216 0.27 4.63 -6.98
CA PRO A 216 0.73 5.01 -8.31
C PRO A 216 1.44 6.37 -8.29
N TYR A 217 2.71 6.43 -7.92
CA TYR A 217 3.42 7.71 -7.85
C TYR A 217 3.81 8.25 -9.23
N THR A 218 3.58 9.53 -9.48
CA THR A 218 4.05 10.23 -10.69
C THR A 218 5.54 10.56 -10.58
N ASN A 219 6.32 10.24 -11.61
CA ASN A 219 7.76 10.49 -11.68
C ASN A 219 8.17 11.66 -12.59
N THR A 220 9.47 11.95 -12.67
CA THR A 220 10.05 13.06 -13.48
C THR A 220 9.61 13.11 -14.93
N SER A 221 9.31 11.96 -15.52
CA SER A 221 8.90 11.85 -16.91
C SER A 221 7.39 11.97 -17.09
N GLY A 222 6.64 12.16 -16.01
CA GLY A 222 5.18 12.05 -16.00
C GLY A 222 4.69 10.60 -16.05
N ALA A 223 5.60 9.62 -15.96
CA ALA A 223 5.23 8.21 -15.91
C ALA A 223 4.82 7.80 -14.50
N ILE A 224 3.86 6.89 -14.43
CA ILE A 224 3.35 6.32 -13.18
C ILE A 224 4.23 5.13 -12.80
N ALA A 225 4.69 5.11 -11.55
CA ALA A 225 5.41 3.98 -10.97
C ALA A 225 4.84 3.68 -9.59
N ASP A 226 4.56 2.40 -9.34
CA ASP A 226 4.13 1.95 -8.03
C ASP A 226 5.26 2.14 -7.01
N ASP A 227 4.96 2.85 -5.92
CA ASP A 227 5.89 3.06 -4.80
C ASP A 227 5.16 2.89 -3.46
N PHE A 228 5.94 2.70 -2.41
CA PHE A 228 5.43 2.46 -1.08
C PHE A 228 4.69 3.66 -0.51
N CYS A 229 3.50 3.39 -0.01
CA CYS A 229 2.72 4.34 0.76
C CYS A 229 2.15 3.63 2.01
N SER A 230 2.22 4.35 3.13
CA SER A 230 1.55 3.96 4.36
C SER A 230 0.37 4.89 4.55
N LEU A 231 -0.82 4.32 4.47
CA LEU A 231 -2.06 5.09 4.57
C LEU A 231 -3.14 4.38 5.37
N LYS A 232 -4.02 5.19 5.95
CA LYS A 232 -5.32 4.79 6.49
C LYS A 232 -6.38 5.71 5.97
N HIS A 233 -7.62 5.25 5.95
CA HIS A 233 -8.74 6.10 5.62
C HIS A 233 -9.92 5.87 6.56
N LEU A 234 -10.76 6.87 6.69
CA LEU A 234 -12.03 6.81 7.40
C LEU A 234 -13.15 7.11 6.43
N LYS A 235 -14.20 6.29 6.46
CA LYS A 235 -15.39 6.46 5.63
C LYS A 235 -16.36 7.42 6.33
N VAL A 236 -16.91 8.37 5.57
CA VAL A 236 -17.93 9.30 6.02
C VAL A 236 -19.08 9.26 5.02
N GLU A 237 -20.30 9.05 5.50
CA GLU A 237 -21.51 9.19 4.69
C GLU A 237 -22.08 10.59 4.88
N VAL A 238 -22.43 11.22 3.77
CA VAL A 238 -22.99 12.57 3.75
C VAL A 238 -24.45 12.54 3.31
N ASP A 239 -25.36 12.83 4.22
CA ASP A 239 -26.81 12.65 4.09
C ASP A 239 -27.64 13.95 4.02
#